data_AF-A0A7W1K4T2-F1
#
_entry.id   AF-A0A7W1K4T2-F1
#
_cell.length_a   1.000
_cell.length_b   1.000
_cell.length_c   1.000
_cell.angle_alpha   90.00
_cell.angle_beta   90.00
_cell.angle_gamma   90.00
#
_symmetry.space_group_name_H-M   'P 1'
#
loop_
_entity.id
_entity.type
_entity.pdbx_description
1 polymer ?
#
loop_
_entity_poly.entity_id
_entity_poly.type
_entity_poly.pdbx_seq_one_letter_code
_entity_poly.pdbx_strand_id
1 'polypeptide(L)'
;MPDGNGYRVPEVCRVVGITYRQLDYWARTGLVLPSIRDAGGSGTQRLYSFRDLVQLRVIKKLIDAGVSLQRVRKAVAYLQEHLGTNPAGVTLMSDGIKIYACESEDE
;
A
#
# COMPACT_ATOMS: atom_id res chain seq x y z
N MET A 1 20.85 1.24 6.36
CA MET A 1 19.55 1.13 5.66
C MET A 1 19.83 1.32 4.18
N PRO A 2 19.11 0.71 3.22
CA PRO A 2 19.36 1.04 1.82
C PRO A 2 18.77 2.43 1.55
N ASP A 3 19.60 3.44 1.81
CA ASP A 3 19.39 4.83 1.47
C ASP A 3 19.70 4.99 -0.03
N GLY A 4 18.69 5.29 -0.86
CA GLY A 4 18.88 5.86 -2.21
C GLY A 4 18.35 5.09 -3.43
N ASN A 5 18.15 3.77 -3.36
CA ASN A 5 17.68 2.98 -4.50
C ASN A 5 16.38 2.23 -4.15
N GLY A 6 15.26 2.62 -4.76
CA GLY A 6 13.97 1.96 -4.55
C GLY A 6 13.98 0.45 -4.83
N TYR A 7 12.97 -0.24 -4.29
CA TYR A 7 12.78 -1.68 -4.42
C TYR A 7 12.26 -2.03 -5.82
N ARG A 8 12.91 -2.98 -6.48
CA ARG A 8 12.46 -3.52 -7.78
C ARG A 8 11.33 -4.53 -7.59
N VAL A 9 10.49 -4.70 -8.60
CA VAL A 9 9.35 -5.62 -8.59
C VAL A 9 9.67 -7.02 -8.00
N PRO A 10 10.75 -7.74 -8.39
CA PRO A 10 11.03 -9.07 -7.81
C PRO A 10 11.32 -9.02 -6.30
N GLU A 11 11.97 -7.95 -5.86
CA GLU A 11 12.27 -7.72 -4.44
C GLU A 11 11.00 -7.37 -3.67
N VAL A 12 10.14 -6.51 -4.22
CA VAL A 12 8.83 -6.20 -3.64
C VAL A 12 7.98 -7.47 -3.48
N CYS A 13 7.90 -8.30 -4.52
CA CYS A 13 7.14 -9.54 -4.48
C CYS A 13 7.64 -10.46 -3.36
N ARG A 14 8.97 -10.60 -3.24
CA ARG A 14 9.61 -11.43 -2.20
C ARG A 14 9.36 -10.86 -0.80
N VAL A 15 9.61 -9.57 -0.60
CA VAL A 15 9.49 -8.92 0.71
C VAL A 15 8.03 -8.95 1.16
N VAL A 16 7.11 -8.45 0.33
CA VAL A 16 5.68 -8.34 0.69
C VAL A 16 5.00 -9.72 0.71
N GLY A 17 5.50 -10.69 -0.05
CA GLY A 17 4.89 -12.01 -0.20
C GLY A 17 3.67 -11.99 -1.13
N ILE A 18 3.75 -11.21 -2.22
CA ILE A 18 2.71 -11.12 -3.25
C ILE A 18 3.24 -11.62 -4.58
N THR A 19 2.33 -12.04 -5.45
CA THR A 19 2.68 -12.41 -6.82
C THR A 19 2.94 -11.16 -7.67
N TYR A 20 3.75 -11.33 -8.73
CA TYR A 20 3.94 -10.31 -9.76
C TYR A 20 2.59 -9.79 -10.30
N ARG A 21 1.63 -10.68 -10.55
CA ARG A 21 0.32 -10.32 -11.09
C ARG A 21 -0.49 -9.47 -10.14
N GLN A 22 -0.45 -9.74 -8.84
CA GLN A 22 -1.12 -8.90 -7.84
C GLN A 22 -0.50 -7.49 -7.82
N LEU A 23 0.83 -7.41 -7.78
CA LEU A 23 1.54 -6.13 -7.81
C LEU A 23 1.24 -5.34 -9.09
N ASP A 24 1.32 -5.98 -10.25
CA ASP A 24 1.05 -5.34 -11.54
C ASP A 24 -0.42 -4.90 -11.66
N TYR A 25 -1.35 -5.74 -11.22
CA TYR A 25 -2.77 -5.38 -11.23
C TYR A 25 -3.06 -4.19 -10.31
N TRP A 26 -2.49 -4.15 -9.10
CA TRP A 26 -2.65 -3.02 -8.18
C TRP A 26 -2.03 -1.73 -8.73
N ALA A 27 -0.88 -1.81 -9.38
CA ALA A 27 -0.27 -0.67 -10.05
C ALA A 27 -1.09 -0.17 -11.24
N ARG A 28 -1.50 -1.07 -12.14
CA ARG A 28 -2.27 -0.71 -13.34
C ARG A 28 -3.65 -0.13 -13.01
N THR A 29 -4.20 -0.49 -11.86
CA THR A 29 -5.51 0.01 -11.40
C THR A 29 -5.40 1.16 -10.39
N GLY A 30 -4.19 1.70 -10.18
CA GLY A 30 -3.94 2.85 -9.31
C GLY A 30 -4.14 2.59 -7.81
N LEU A 31 -4.26 1.34 -7.37
CA LEU A 31 -4.41 1.02 -5.94
C LEU A 31 -3.09 1.30 -5.17
N VAL A 32 -1.96 0.97 -5.79
CA VAL A 32 -0.62 1.36 -5.31
C VAL A 32 0.24 1.68 -6.51
N LEU A 33 0.70 2.93 -6.62
CA LEU A 33 1.64 3.35 -7.65
C LEU A 33 3.06 3.38 -7.08
N PRO A 34 4.09 3.05 -7.89
CA PRO A 34 5.47 3.21 -7.47
C PRO A 34 5.77 4.70 -7.23
N SER A 35 6.18 5.05 -6.02
CA SER A 35 6.46 6.45 -5.64
C SER A 35 7.81 6.97 -6.10
N ILE A 36 8.78 6.09 -6.40
CA ILE A 36 10.13 6.49 -6.83
C ILE A 36 10.23 6.60 -8.34
N ARG A 37 9.73 5.59 -9.07
CA ARG A 37 9.76 5.61 -10.54
C ARG A 37 8.68 4.70 -11.09
N ASP A 38 7.82 5.24 -11.95
CA ASP A 38 6.90 4.44 -12.74
C ASP A 38 7.57 3.92 -14.03
N ALA A 39 6.95 2.90 -14.64
CA ALA A 39 7.38 2.37 -15.93
C ALA A 39 6.92 3.31 -17.05
N GLY A 40 7.84 4.12 -17.58
CA GLY A 40 7.57 5.11 -18.63
C GLY A 40 7.95 4.68 -20.05
N GLY A 41 8.53 3.50 -20.26
CA GLY A 41 8.97 3.03 -21.58
C GLY A 41 9.76 1.72 -21.56
N SER A 42 10.17 1.25 -22.75
CA SER A 42 10.98 0.03 -22.90
C SER A 42 12.28 0.15 -22.10
N GLY A 43 12.56 -0.84 -21.24
CA GLY A 43 13.76 -0.86 -20.38
C GLY A 43 13.64 -0.11 -19.05
N THR A 44 12.55 0.62 -18.80
CA THR A 44 12.33 1.26 -17.48
C THR A 44 11.70 0.29 -16.49
N GLN A 45 12.19 0.29 -15.26
CA GLN A 45 11.67 -0.57 -14.19
C GLN A 45 10.95 0.26 -13.14
N ARG A 46 9.83 -0.26 -12.63
CA ARG A 46 9.14 0.31 -11.48
C ARG A 46 10.02 0.21 -10.24
N LEU A 47 10.20 1.33 -9.54
CA LEU A 47 10.92 1.41 -8.27
C LEU A 47 9.95 1.87 -7.20
N TYR A 48 9.85 1.07 -6.14
CA TYR A 48 8.97 1.30 -5.01
C TYR A 48 9.76 1.83 -3.82
N SER A 49 9.20 2.78 -3.07
CA SER A 49 9.79 3.21 -1.80
C SER A 49 9.45 2.24 -0.67
N PHE A 50 10.14 2.34 0.46
CA PHE A 50 9.77 1.60 1.65
C PHE A 50 8.30 1.86 2.07
N ARG A 51 7.82 3.10 1.90
CA ARG A 51 6.41 3.44 2.19
C ARG A 51 5.44 2.64 1.31
N ASP A 52 5.77 2.46 0.04
CA ASP A 52 4.96 1.64 -0.87
C ASP A 52 4.91 0.18 -0.41
N LEU A 53 6.04 -0.37 0.05
CA LEU A 53 6.10 -1.74 0.60
C LEU A 53 5.21 -1.90 1.83
N VAL A 54 5.19 -0.90 2.72
CA VAL A 54 4.31 -0.89 3.90
C VAL A 54 2.85 -0.88 3.45
N GLN A 55 2.48 -0.01 2.51
CA GLN A 55 1.11 0.05 1.97
C GLN A 55 0.70 -1.27 1.30
N LEU A 56 1.57 -1.87 0.49
CA LEU A 56 1.36 -3.17 -0.13
C LEU A 56 1.15 -4.28 0.91
N ARG A 57 1.89 -4.24 2.03
CA ARG A 57 1.71 -5.20 3.12
C ARG A 57 0.36 -5.07 3.79
N VAL A 58 -0.12 -3.85 4.03
CA VAL A 58 -1.44 -3.60 4.61
C VAL A 58 -2.53 -4.12 3.69
N ILE A 59 -2.45 -3.81 2.39
CA ILE A 59 -3.40 -4.30 1.37
C ILE A 59 -3.41 -5.83 1.34
N LYS A 60 -2.24 -6.47 1.33
CA LYS A 60 -2.13 -7.93 1.40
C LYS A 60 -2.83 -8.48 2.64
N LYS A 61 -2.55 -7.93 3.84
CA LYS A 61 -3.17 -8.39 5.09
C LYS A 61 -4.70 -8.29 5.06
N LEU A 62 -5.25 -7.21 4.51
CA LEU A 62 -6.71 -7.05 4.39
C LEU A 62 -7.32 -8.10 3.44
N ILE A 63 -6.67 -8.35 2.30
CA ILE A 63 -7.13 -9.35 1.34
C ILE A 63 -7.02 -10.77 1.91
N ASP A 64 -5.91 -11.08 2.60
CA ASP A 64 -5.71 -12.37 3.27
C ASP A 64 -6.74 -12.58 4.40
N ALA A 65 -7.23 -11.50 5.02
CA ALA A 65 -8.33 -11.53 5.99
C ALA A 65 -9.74 -11.67 5.36
N GLY A 66 -9.83 -11.83 4.04
CA GLY A 66 -11.11 -12.00 3.34
C GLY A 66 -11.81 -10.69 2.95
N VAL A 67 -11.17 -9.53 3.14
CA VAL A 67 -11.74 -8.25 2.69
C VAL A 67 -11.68 -8.19 1.17
N SER A 68 -12.82 -7.92 0.53
CA SER A 68 -12.86 -7.78 -0.93
C SER A 68 -12.01 -6.61 -1.40
N LEU A 69 -11.34 -6.75 -2.55
CA LEU A 69 -10.46 -5.71 -3.09
C LEU A 69 -11.18 -4.37 -3.29
N GLN A 70 -12.48 -4.41 -3.60
CA GLN A 70 -13.28 -3.21 -3.77
C GLN A 70 -13.48 -2.46 -2.44
N ARG A 71 -13.64 -3.17 -1.32
CA ARG A 71 -13.67 -2.57 0.03
C ARG A 71 -12.30 -2.01 0.41
N VAL A 72 -11.21 -2.72 0.08
CA VAL A 72 -9.85 -2.20 0.28
C VAL A 72 -9.63 -0.90 -0.49
N ARG A 73 -10.06 -0.81 -1.76
CA ARG A 73 -9.98 0.45 -2.54
C ARG A 73 -10.71 1.60 -1.87
N LYS A 74 -11.94 1.35 -1.39
CA LYS A 74 -12.72 2.38 -0.68
C LYS A 74 -12.04 2.83 0.60
N ALA A 75 -11.50 1.89 1.39
CA ALA A 75 -10.77 2.21 2.61
C ALA A 75 -9.49 3.02 2.32
N VAL A 76 -8.69 2.61 1.32
CA VAL A 76 -7.47 3.34 0.93
C VAL A 76 -7.79 4.74 0.41
N ALA A 77 -8.81 4.87 -0.45
CA ALA A 77 -9.25 6.17 -0.96
C ALA A 77 -9.73 7.09 0.17
N TYR A 78 -10.54 6.56 1.10
CA TYR A 78 -11.00 7.28 2.27
C TYR A 78 -9.83 7.78 3.15
N LEU A 79 -8.84 6.92 3.41
CA LEU A 79 -7.64 7.31 4.17
C LEU A 79 -6.82 8.37 3.43
N GLN A 80 -6.67 8.28 2.10
CA GLN A 80 -5.94 9.30 1.33
C GLN A 80 -6.65 10.66 1.31
N GLU A 81 -7.98 10.66 1.27
CA GLU A 81 -8.81 11.87 1.24
C GLU A 81 -8.92 12.54 2.62
N HIS A 82 -8.89 11.76 3.71
CA HIS A 82 -9.15 12.27 5.07
C HIS A 82 -7.89 12.33 5.97
N LEU A 83 -6.82 11.58 5.69
CA LEU A 83 -5.59 11.53 6.51
C LEU A 83 -4.39 12.04 5.73
N GLY A 84 -4.51 13.21 5.10
CA GLY A 84 -3.47 13.87 4.34
C GLY A 84 -2.08 13.65 4.94
N THR A 85 -1.28 12.79 4.29
CA THR A 85 0.11 12.48 4.64
C THR A 85 0.35 12.09 6.10
N ASN A 86 0.13 10.81 6.46
CA ASN A 86 1.07 9.94 7.18
C ASN A 86 0.34 8.79 7.92
N PRO A 87 0.36 7.53 7.44
CA PRO A 87 -0.26 6.41 8.14
C PRO A 87 0.59 5.86 9.31
N ALA A 88 1.47 6.68 9.92
CA ALA A 88 2.37 6.24 10.98
C ALA A 88 1.76 6.26 12.39
N GLY A 89 0.49 6.65 12.56
CA GLY A 89 -0.12 6.80 13.89
C GLY A 89 -1.51 6.19 14.07
N VAL A 90 -2.08 5.51 13.07
CA VAL A 90 -3.49 5.07 13.15
C VAL A 90 -3.57 3.61 13.58
N THR A 91 -3.97 3.39 14.84
CA THR A 91 -4.40 2.08 15.35
C THR A 91 -5.70 1.70 14.64
N LEU A 92 -5.59 0.93 13.56
CA LEU A 92 -6.71 0.46 12.75
C LEU A 92 -7.46 -0.66 13.51
N MET A 93 -8.40 -0.31 14.38
CA MET A 93 -9.21 -1.30 15.10
C MET A 93 -10.39 -1.74 14.23
N SER A 94 -10.33 -3.00 13.78
CA SER A 94 -11.33 -3.65 12.93
C SER A 94 -12.39 -4.30 13.81
N ASP A 95 -13.53 -3.66 13.98
CA ASP A 95 -14.75 -4.35 14.45
C ASP A 95 -15.71 -4.53 13.27
N GLY A 96 -15.36 -5.49 12.39
CA GLY A 96 -16.17 -6.11 11.33
C GLY A 96 -16.74 -5.24 10.20
N ILE A 97 -17.09 -3.96 10.42
CA ILE A 97 -17.90 -3.15 9.49
C ILE A 97 -17.46 -1.69 9.44
N LYS A 98 -16.73 -1.15 10.42
CA LYS A 98 -16.34 0.28 10.43
C LYS A 98 -14.87 0.47 10.79
N ILE A 99 -14.17 1.23 9.96
CA ILE A 99 -12.80 1.71 10.21
C ILE A 99 -12.96 3.05 10.94
N TYR A 100 -12.58 3.09 12.21
CA TYR A 100 -12.49 4.33 12.97
C TYR A 100 -11.01 4.72 13.03
N ALA A 101 -10.68 5.91 12.53
CA ALA A 101 -9.43 6.57 12.87
C ALA A 101 -9.68 7.31 14.18
N CYS A 102 -9.24 6.74 15.30
CA CYS A 102 -9.12 7.50 16.55
C CYS A 102 -7.82 8.28 16.47
N GLU A 103 -7.92 9.58 16.27
CA GLU A 103 -6.89 10.52 16.74
C GLU A 103 -7.08 10.62 18.25
N SER A 104 -6.37 9.78 19.01
CA SER A 104 -6.23 9.99 20.45
C SER A 104 -5.12 11.01 20.66
N GLU A 105 -5.50 12.29 20.70
CA GLU A 105 -4.79 13.25 21.55
C GLU A 105 -5.13 12.89 23.00
N ASP A 106 -4.34 12.01 23.60
CA ASP A 106 -4.30 11.87 25.06
C ASP A 106 -3.06 12.63 25.57
N GLU A 107 -3.35 13.85 26.03
CA GLU A 107 -2.63 14.74 26.97
C GLU A 107 -1.23 15.28 26.62
#